data_AF-A0AAX4JBQ8-F1
#
_entry.id   AF-A0AAX4JBQ8-F1
#
_cell.length_a   1.000
_cell.length_b   1.000
_cell.length_c   1.000
_cell.angle_alpha   90.00
_cell.angle_beta   90.00
_cell.angle_gamma   90.00
#
_symmetry.space_group_name_H-M   'P 1'
#
loop_
_entity.id
_entity.type
_entity.pdbx_description
1 polymer ?
#
loop_
_entity_poly.entity_id
_entity_poly.type
_entity_poly.pdbx_seq_one_letter_code
_entity_poly.pdbx_strand_id
1 'polypeptide(L)'
;MAFKKFKIQKKKETKFLKDLPKIKDIKVPQTHTNKFIIDSIGILLRTKQNTGLRKILDLSSHILSRNIYILTSKVLEVCLEDNFSNELCFKVLKKLLTNNNKIYIYNLLFKYLEVSILSNREYGKYMKMCIEHCNEMVYKNKTRICEILENREDIKKITSINIKKKQCTFKDTVTYFNGEFIY
;
A
#
# COMPACT_ATOMS: atom_id res chain seq x y z
N MET A 1 -34.56 38.29 -47.47
CA MET A 1 -34.56 38.52 -46.00
C MET A 1 -34.68 37.18 -45.26
N ALA A 2 -33.57 36.56 -44.83
CA ALA A 2 -33.62 35.21 -44.23
C ALA A 2 -32.50 34.93 -43.19
N PHE A 3 -32.21 35.85 -42.27
CA PHE A 3 -31.16 35.65 -41.24
C PHE A 3 -31.57 36.04 -39.81
N LYS A 4 -32.85 35.90 -39.44
CA LYS A 4 -33.32 36.24 -38.07
C LYS A 4 -33.94 35.10 -37.25
N LYS A 5 -34.03 33.86 -37.76
CA LYS A 5 -34.70 32.75 -37.03
C LYS A 5 -33.78 31.81 -36.24
N PHE A 6 -32.46 31.79 -36.46
CA PHE A 6 -31.55 30.83 -35.79
C PHE A 6 -31.04 31.24 -34.40
N LYS A 7 -31.26 32.49 -33.95
CA LYS A 7 -30.71 32.99 -32.68
C LYS A 7 -31.57 32.69 -31.44
N ILE A 8 -32.83 32.28 -31.63
CA ILE A 8 -33.81 32.16 -30.53
C ILE A 8 -33.81 30.74 -29.92
N GLN A 9 -33.52 29.69 -30.70
CA GLN A 9 -33.50 28.31 -30.18
C GLN A 9 -32.32 28.05 -29.20
N LYS A 10 -31.11 28.54 -29.49
CA LYS A 10 -29.93 28.33 -28.61
C LYS A 10 -30.02 28.94 -27.21
N LYS A 11 -30.87 29.96 -27.01
CA LYS A 11 -31.01 30.66 -25.72
C LYS A 11 -31.97 29.97 -24.74
N LYS A 12 -32.86 29.10 -25.23
CA LYS A 12 -33.78 28.32 -24.37
C LYS A 12 -33.10 27.05 -23.84
N GLU A 13 -32.29 26.37 -24.65
CA GLU A 13 -31.55 25.16 -24.25
C GLU A 13 -30.52 25.42 -23.13
N THR A 14 -29.89 26.60 -23.14
CA THR A 14 -28.87 26.98 -22.15
C THR A 14 -29.43 27.27 -20.75
N LYS A 15 -30.74 27.58 -20.62
CA LYS A 15 -31.37 27.75 -19.31
C LYS A 15 -31.71 26.41 -18.66
N PHE A 16 -32.18 25.43 -19.43
CA PHE A 16 -32.51 24.09 -18.92
C PHE A 16 -31.30 23.34 -18.33
N LEU A 17 -30.10 23.58 -18.87
CA LEU A 17 -28.85 22.98 -18.36
C LEU A 17 -28.33 23.59 -17.05
N LYS A 18 -28.79 24.80 -16.67
CA LYS A 18 -28.34 25.47 -15.44
C LYS A 18 -29.18 25.10 -14.21
N ASP A 19 -30.40 24.63 -14.41
CA ASP A 19 -31.37 24.32 -13.35
C ASP A 19 -31.43 22.83 -12.99
N LEU A 20 -30.63 21.98 -13.64
CA LEU A 20 -30.43 20.60 -13.21
C LEU A 20 -29.69 20.59 -11.86
N PRO A 21 -30.15 19.82 -10.87
CA PRO A 21 -29.42 19.66 -9.61
C PRO A 21 -28.04 19.10 -9.95
N LYS A 22 -27.02 19.95 -9.85
CA LYS A 22 -25.63 19.51 -9.97
C LYS A 22 -25.37 18.61 -8.77
N ILE A 23 -25.29 17.31 -9.02
CA ILE A 23 -24.68 16.38 -8.09
C ILE A 23 -23.30 16.97 -7.83
N LYS A 24 -23.09 17.54 -6.64
CA LYS A 24 -21.75 17.94 -6.22
C LYS A 24 -20.97 16.65 -6.28
N ASP A 25 -19.99 16.58 -7.18
CA ASP A 25 -19.07 15.46 -7.25
C ASP A 25 -18.67 15.14 -5.81
N ILE A 26 -19.02 13.95 -5.35
CA ILE A 26 -18.53 13.41 -4.09
C ILE A 26 -17.04 13.63 -4.19
N LYS A 27 -16.45 14.42 -3.27
CA LYS A 27 -15.01 14.65 -3.23
C LYS A 27 -14.37 13.29 -2.98
N VAL A 28 -14.14 12.52 -4.05
CA VAL A 28 -13.26 11.37 -4.03
C VAL A 28 -11.92 11.96 -3.62
N PRO A 29 -11.35 11.57 -2.48
CA PRO A 29 -10.05 12.08 -2.08
C PRO A 29 -9.10 11.84 -3.25
N GLN A 30 -8.44 12.89 -3.73
CA GLN A 30 -7.40 12.76 -4.75
C GLN A 30 -6.29 11.88 -4.17
N THR A 31 -6.35 10.59 -4.44
CA THR A 31 -5.36 9.61 -4.00
C THR A 31 -4.06 9.71 -4.79
N HIS A 32 -4.02 10.54 -5.85
CA HIS A 32 -2.90 10.59 -6.78
C HIS A 32 -2.44 12.03 -7.05
N THR A 33 -1.21 12.33 -6.62
CA THR A 33 -0.39 13.40 -7.21
C THR A 33 0.71 12.76 -8.04
N ASN A 34 1.01 13.32 -9.22
CA ASN A 34 2.02 12.84 -10.18
C ASN A 34 1.71 11.51 -10.87
N LYS A 35 0.48 11.32 -11.35
CA LYS A 35 0.03 10.11 -12.09
C LYS A 35 1.00 9.69 -13.21
N PHE A 36 1.48 10.65 -14.00
CA PHE A 36 2.44 10.39 -15.08
C PHE A 36 3.75 9.74 -14.60
N ILE A 37 4.24 10.12 -13.42
CA ILE A 37 5.47 9.54 -12.85
C ILE A 37 5.24 8.08 -12.45
N ILE A 38 4.12 7.80 -11.78
CA ILE A 38 3.77 6.44 -11.35
C ILE A 38 3.49 5.53 -12.55
N ASP A 39 2.78 6.04 -13.56
CA ASP A 39 2.53 5.30 -14.80
C ASP A 39 3.84 5.00 -15.54
N SER A 40 4.75 5.97 -15.62
CA SER A 40 6.10 5.78 -16.18
C SER A 40 6.88 4.70 -15.41
N ILE A 41 6.82 4.71 -14.08
CA ILE A 41 7.44 3.67 -13.24
C ILE A 41 6.80 2.30 -13.54
N GLY A 42 5.47 2.23 -13.64
CA GLY A 42 4.76 0.99 -13.97
C GLY A 42 5.18 0.39 -15.32
N ILE A 43 5.32 1.24 -16.35
CA ILE A 43 5.82 0.82 -17.67
C ILE A 43 7.27 0.35 -17.58
N LEU A 44 8.11 1.09 -16.83
CA LEU A 44 9.52 0.73 -16.67
C LEU A 44 9.70 -0.56 -15.89
N LEU A 45 8.87 -0.85 -14.89
CA LEU A 45 8.94 -2.13 -14.17
C LEU A 45 8.72 -3.33 -15.11
N ARG A 46 7.90 -3.18 -16.16
CA ARG A 46 7.64 -4.23 -17.15
C ARG A 46 8.69 -4.33 -18.25
N THR A 47 9.32 -3.22 -18.63
CA THR A 47 10.20 -3.14 -19.82
C THR A 47 11.68 -3.04 -19.47
N LYS A 48 12.02 -2.30 -18.41
CA LYS A 48 13.37 -2.02 -17.91
C LYS A 48 13.35 -2.06 -16.39
N GLN A 49 13.06 -3.24 -15.84
CA GLN A 49 12.74 -3.46 -14.43
C GLN A 49 13.68 -2.75 -13.46
N ASN A 50 14.99 -2.93 -13.61
CA ASN A 50 15.99 -2.31 -12.74
C ASN A 50 15.96 -0.77 -12.78
N THR A 51 15.66 -0.19 -13.95
CA THR A 51 15.48 1.26 -14.08
C THR A 51 14.21 1.72 -13.35
N GLY A 52 13.11 0.95 -13.47
CA GLY A 52 11.87 1.22 -12.74
C GLY A 52 12.08 1.19 -11.22
N LEU A 53 12.77 0.15 -10.72
CA LEU A 53 13.09 0.00 -9.30
C LEU A 53 13.99 1.14 -8.78
N ARG A 54 15.02 1.54 -9.54
CA ARG A 54 15.87 2.71 -9.18
C ARG A 54 15.06 3.99 -9.11
N LYS A 55 14.16 4.24 -10.07
CA LYS A 55 13.27 5.41 -10.00
C LYS A 55 12.42 5.46 -8.73
N ILE A 56 11.96 4.31 -8.22
CA ILE A 56 11.22 4.26 -6.94
C ILE A 56 12.15 4.64 -5.77
N LEU A 57 13.41 4.20 -5.81
CA LEU A 57 14.43 4.61 -4.84
C LEU A 57 14.77 6.10 -4.90
N ASP A 58 14.53 6.77 -6.03
CA ASP A 58 14.76 8.20 -6.17
C ASP A 58 13.53 9.06 -5.78
N LEU A 59 12.35 8.46 -5.63
CA LEU A 59 11.13 9.19 -5.24
C LEU A 59 11.25 9.80 -3.83
N SER A 60 10.71 11.01 -3.68
CA SER A 60 10.59 11.67 -2.38
C SER A 60 9.59 10.94 -1.46
N SER A 61 9.77 11.09 -0.14
CA SER A 61 8.94 10.45 0.89
C SER A 61 7.46 10.76 0.72
N HIS A 62 7.11 12.01 0.38
CA HIS A 62 5.74 12.46 0.14
C HIS A 62 5.06 11.73 -1.02
N ILE A 63 5.76 11.57 -2.16
CA ILE A 63 5.23 10.83 -3.31
C ILE A 63 5.06 9.36 -2.96
N LEU A 64 6.03 8.77 -2.25
CA LEU A 64 5.95 7.39 -1.78
C LEU A 64 4.77 7.17 -0.83
N SER A 65 4.57 8.05 0.16
CA SER A 65 3.49 7.93 1.14
C SER A 65 2.11 7.93 0.49
N ARG A 66 1.92 8.73 -0.56
CA ARG A 66 0.65 8.83 -1.30
C ARG A 66 0.41 7.64 -2.24
N ASN A 67 1.46 7.03 -2.76
CA ASN A 67 1.37 5.97 -3.76
C ASN A 67 1.85 4.59 -3.25
N ILE A 68 2.03 4.44 -1.93
CA ILE A 68 2.70 3.30 -1.31
C ILE A 68 2.07 1.97 -1.73
N TYR A 69 0.73 1.88 -1.75
CA TYR A 69 0.03 0.65 -2.07
C TYR A 69 0.30 0.16 -3.50
N ILE A 70 0.17 1.05 -4.48
CA ILE A 70 0.38 0.73 -5.90
C ILE A 70 1.84 0.36 -6.15
N LEU A 71 2.76 1.15 -5.61
CA LEU A 71 4.19 0.90 -5.75
C LEU A 71 4.59 -0.43 -5.11
N THR A 72 4.11 -0.72 -3.90
CA THR A 72 4.36 -2.00 -3.24
C THR A 72 3.77 -3.15 -4.05
N SER A 73 2.54 -3.05 -4.56
CA SER A 73 1.93 -4.10 -5.38
C SER A 73 2.78 -4.40 -6.61
N LYS A 74 3.22 -3.36 -7.33
CA LYS A 74 4.02 -3.55 -8.55
C LYS A 74 5.41 -4.09 -8.27
N VAL A 75 6.04 -3.68 -7.17
CA VAL A 75 7.34 -4.24 -6.76
C VAL A 75 7.19 -5.70 -6.35
N LEU A 76 6.10 -6.07 -5.66
CA LEU A 76 5.85 -7.45 -5.27
C LEU A 76 5.52 -8.36 -6.45
N GLU A 77 4.78 -7.87 -7.47
CA GLU A 77 4.58 -8.58 -8.75
C GLU A 77 5.94 -8.97 -9.36
N VAL A 78 6.84 -7.99 -9.46
CA VAL A 78 8.20 -8.18 -9.96
C VAL A 78 9.02 -9.13 -9.07
N CYS A 79 8.93 -9.01 -7.75
CA CYS A 79 9.59 -9.94 -6.83
C CYS A 79 9.14 -11.38 -7.04
N LEU A 80 7.83 -11.60 -7.25
CA LEU A 80 7.31 -12.93 -7.51
C LEU A 80 7.91 -13.46 -8.82
N GLU A 81 7.83 -12.71 -9.92
CA GLU A 81 8.35 -13.11 -11.22
C GLU A 81 9.83 -13.56 -11.16
N ASP A 82 10.66 -12.82 -10.42
CA ASP A 82 12.09 -13.13 -10.23
C ASP A 82 12.39 -14.13 -9.10
N ASN A 83 11.37 -14.78 -8.52
CA ASN A 83 11.48 -15.68 -7.36
C ASN A 83 12.27 -15.07 -6.19
N PHE A 84 12.08 -13.78 -5.91
CA PHE A 84 12.76 -13.07 -4.83
C PHE A 84 14.30 -13.14 -4.89
N SER A 85 14.88 -13.28 -6.08
CA SER A 85 16.33 -13.27 -6.26
C SER A 85 16.93 -11.85 -6.29
N ASN A 86 16.14 -10.86 -6.73
CA ASN A 86 16.62 -9.51 -7.02
C ASN A 86 16.79 -8.64 -5.75
N GLU A 87 18.04 -8.33 -5.38
CA GLU A 87 18.35 -7.46 -4.24
C GLU A 87 17.80 -6.04 -4.34
N LEU A 88 17.68 -5.51 -5.56
CA LEU A 88 17.18 -4.16 -5.78
C LEU A 88 15.71 -4.07 -5.37
N CYS A 89 14.93 -5.11 -5.61
CA CYS A 89 13.56 -5.21 -5.15
C CYS A 89 13.47 -5.14 -3.61
N PHE A 90 14.34 -5.85 -2.89
CA PHE A 90 14.39 -5.78 -1.43
C PHE A 90 14.78 -4.40 -0.91
N LYS A 91 15.71 -3.71 -1.58
CA LYS A 91 16.05 -2.32 -1.24
C LYS A 91 14.82 -1.40 -1.39
N VAL A 92 14.04 -1.59 -2.46
CA VAL A 92 12.80 -0.83 -2.68
C VAL A 92 11.75 -1.16 -1.62
N LEU A 93 11.49 -2.45 -1.35
CA LEU A 93 10.54 -2.88 -0.32
C LEU A 93 10.93 -2.33 1.05
N LYS A 94 12.21 -2.37 1.42
CA LYS A 94 12.70 -1.78 2.67
C LYS A 94 12.41 -0.28 2.74
N LYS A 95 12.66 0.47 1.66
CA LYS A 95 12.32 1.90 1.60
C LYS A 95 10.82 2.14 1.78
N LEU A 96 9.97 1.34 1.14
CA LEU A 96 8.51 1.43 1.27
C LEU A 96 8.06 1.11 2.72
N LEU A 97 8.70 0.13 3.36
CA LEU A 97 8.42 -0.28 4.74
C LEU A 97 8.89 0.73 5.80
N THR A 98 9.88 1.57 5.49
CA THR A 98 10.27 2.68 6.38
C THR A 98 9.32 3.87 6.36
N ASN A 99 8.33 3.87 5.46
CA ASN A 99 7.35 4.94 5.38
C ASN A 99 6.31 4.86 6.52
N ASN A 100 5.84 6.02 7.00
CA ASN A 100 4.83 6.12 8.07
C ASN A 100 3.53 5.36 7.74
N ASN A 101 3.23 5.22 6.44
CA ASN A 101 2.03 4.57 5.92
C ASN A 101 2.17 3.05 5.73
N LYS A 102 3.21 2.40 6.29
CA LYS A 102 3.47 0.96 6.10
C LYS A 102 2.33 0.03 6.52
N ILE A 103 1.47 0.45 7.45
CA ILE A 103 0.34 -0.35 7.93
C ILE A 103 -0.63 -0.68 6.79
N TYR A 104 -0.80 0.24 5.82
CA TYR A 104 -1.71 0.05 4.68
C TYR A 104 -1.28 -1.07 3.73
N ILE A 105 0.00 -1.49 3.77
CA ILE A 105 0.52 -2.54 2.91
C ILE A 105 0.71 -3.88 3.63
N TYR A 106 0.41 -3.99 4.93
CA TYR A 106 0.59 -5.24 5.68
C TYR A 106 -0.25 -6.39 5.13
N ASN A 107 -1.52 -6.15 4.82
CA ASN A 107 -2.39 -7.17 4.22
C ASN A 107 -1.87 -7.61 2.84
N LEU A 108 -1.31 -6.68 2.07
CA LEU A 108 -0.73 -6.97 0.76
C LEU A 108 0.51 -7.85 0.92
N LEU A 109 1.44 -7.46 1.80
CA LEU A 109 2.66 -8.21 2.07
C LEU A 109 2.36 -9.63 2.58
N PHE A 110 1.36 -9.77 3.44
CA PHE A 110 0.90 -11.06 3.95
C PHE A 110 0.36 -11.96 2.83
N LYS A 111 -0.55 -11.45 1.99
CA LYS A 111 -1.09 -12.22 0.86
C LYS A 111 0.00 -12.70 -0.09
N TYR A 112 0.98 -11.85 -0.38
CA TYR A 112 2.11 -12.25 -1.20
C TYR A 112 3.00 -13.29 -0.52
N LEU A 113 3.18 -13.24 0.80
CA LEU A 113 3.92 -14.25 1.55
C LEU A 113 3.19 -15.59 1.50
N GLU A 114 1.88 -15.59 1.75
CA GLU A 114 1.01 -16.77 1.67
C GLU A 114 1.08 -17.40 0.27
N VAL A 115 0.90 -16.61 -0.78
CA VAL A 115 1.02 -17.09 -2.17
C VAL A 115 2.40 -17.66 -2.46
N SER A 116 3.46 -17.04 -1.95
CA SER A 116 4.84 -17.49 -2.18
C SER A 116 5.12 -18.84 -1.52
N ILE A 117 4.61 -19.05 -0.31
CA ILE A 117 4.71 -20.31 0.43
C ILE A 117 3.91 -21.40 -0.30
N LEU A 118 2.63 -21.13 -0.61
CA LEU A 118 1.74 -22.08 -1.28
C LEU A 118 2.22 -22.47 -2.69
N SER A 119 2.93 -21.56 -3.37
CA SER A 119 3.49 -21.82 -4.70
C SER A 119 4.88 -22.47 -4.66
N ASN A 120 5.38 -22.85 -3.47
CA ASN A 120 6.70 -23.42 -3.23
C ASN A 120 7.86 -22.62 -3.90
N ARG A 121 7.74 -21.29 -3.93
CA ARG A 121 8.81 -20.39 -4.43
C ARG A 121 9.85 -20.15 -3.34
N GLU A 122 11.01 -19.57 -3.69
CA GLU A 122 12.03 -19.18 -2.71
C GLU A 122 11.57 -18.02 -1.79
N TYR A 123 10.66 -18.30 -0.86
CA TYR A 123 10.08 -17.32 0.05
C TYR A 123 11.00 -16.97 1.23
N GLY A 124 12.08 -17.73 1.47
CA GLY A 124 12.91 -17.59 2.68
C GLY A 124 13.47 -16.18 2.91
N LYS A 125 13.99 -15.54 1.86
CA LYS A 125 14.48 -14.15 1.92
C LYS A 125 13.36 -13.16 2.23
N TYR A 126 12.21 -13.34 1.59
CA TYR A 126 11.03 -12.50 1.79
C TYR A 126 10.43 -12.66 3.18
N MET A 127 10.32 -13.89 3.67
CA MET A 127 9.88 -14.20 5.02
C MET A 127 10.79 -13.56 6.06
N LYS A 128 12.11 -13.66 5.91
CA LYS A 128 13.08 -13.01 6.81
C LYS A 128 12.86 -11.50 6.85
N MET A 129 12.68 -10.86 5.70
CA MET A 129 12.36 -9.43 5.62
C MET A 129 11.03 -9.09 6.33
N CYS A 130 9.99 -9.90 6.15
CA CYS A 130 8.70 -9.72 6.83
C CYS A 130 8.84 -9.85 8.35
N ILE A 131 9.63 -10.80 8.84
CA ILE A 131 9.88 -10.96 10.28
C ILE A 131 10.62 -9.75 10.85
N GLU A 132 11.64 -9.25 10.15
CA GLU A 132 12.46 -8.11 10.60
C GLU A 132 11.70 -6.77 10.58
N HIS A 133 10.94 -6.49 9.52
CA HIS A 133 10.35 -5.18 9.28
C HIS A 133 8.82 -5.10 9.49
N CYS A 134 8.14 -6.26 9.49
CA CYS A 134 6.69 -6.37 9.58
C CYS A 134 6.26 -7.37 10.66
N ASN A 135 7.03 -7.45 11.76
CA ASN A 135 6.80 -8.37 12.87
C ASN A 135 5.31 -8.39 13.33
N GLU A 136 4.67 -7.22 13.44
CA GLU A 136 3.26 -7.13 13.82
C GLU A 136 2.31 -7.88 12.87
N MET A 137 2.57 -7.82 11.56
CA MET A 137 1.78 -8.52 10.55
C MET A 137 1.97 -10.04 10.68
N VAL A 138 3.23 -10.48 10.86
CA VAL A 138 3.56 -11.90 11.00
C VAL A 138 2.95 -12.47 12.28
N TYR A 139 3.05 -11.75 13.40
CA TYR A 139 2.47 -12.16 14.68
C TYR A 139 0.95 -12.24 14.63
N LYS A 140 0.27 -11.26 14.01
CA LYS A 140 -1.20 -11.28 13.87
C LYS A 140 -1.71 -12.47 13.04
N ASN A 141 -0.91 -12.97 12.11
CA ASN A 141 -1.28 -14.09 11.22
C ASN A 141 -0.50 -15.37 11.52
N LYS A 142 0.08 -15.47 12.72
CA LYS A 142 1.03 -16.53 13.11
C LYS A 142 0.49 -17.94 12.93
N THR A 143 -0.76 -18.19 13.35
CA THR A 143 -1.43 -19.49 13.21
C THR A 143 -1.53 -19.89 11.74
N ARG A 144 -2.08 -18.99 10.92
CA ARG A 144 -2.26 -19.20 9.48
C ARG A 144 -0.93 -19.44 8.76
N ILE A 145 0.14 -18.75 9.12
CA ILE A 145 1.46 -18.99 8.51
C ILE A 145 2.02 -20.37 8.92
N CYS A 146 1.84 -20.77 10.18
CA CYS A 146 2.33 -22.07 10.64
C CYS A 146 1.57 -23.24 9.99
N GLU A 147 0.29 -23.05 9.66
CA GLU A 147 -0.54 -24.05 8.97
C GLU A 147 -0.09 -24.31 7.54
N ILE A 148 0.39 -23.28 6.84
CA ILE A 148 0.83 -23.38 5.44
C ILE A 148 2.32 -23.74 5.27
N LEU A 149 3.11 -23.68 6.35
CA LEU A 149 4.54 -24.00 6.31
C LEU A 149 4.76 -25.50 6.51
N GLU A 150 5.56 -26.09 5.64
CA GLU A 150 5.99 -27.49 5.78
C GLU A 150 7.28 -27.62 6.63
N ASN A 151 8.13 -26.58 6.63
CA ASN A 151 9.42 -26.61 7.31
C ASN A 151 9.29 -26.34 8.83
N ARG A 152 9.61 -27.36 9.64
CA ARG A 152 9.60 -27.28 11.11
C ARG A 152 10.52 -26.21 11.68
N GLU A 153 11.63 -25.88 11.04
CA GLU A 153 12.53 -24.82 11.52
C GLU A 153 11.90 -23.43 11.37
N ASP A 154 11.23 -23.18 10.25
CA ASP A 154 10.58 -21.90 9.98
C ASP A 154 9.33 -21.73 10.86
N ILE A 155 8.60 -22.82 11.13
CA ILE A 155 7.55 -22.84 12.15
C ILE A 155 8.12 -22.45 13.52
N LYS A 156 9.26 -23.01 13.94
CA LYS A 156 9.91 -22.61 15.20
C LYS A 156 10.29 -21.13 15.22
N LYS A 157 10.82 -20.60 14.12
CA LYS A 157 11.16 -19.16 14.00
C LYS A 157 9.94 -18.27 14.12
N ILE A 158 8.81 -18.65 13.53
CA ILE A 158 7.56 -17.87 13.59
C ILE A 158 6.89 -18.02 14.96
N THR A 159 6.89 -19.23 15.52
CA THR A 159 6.33 -19.50 16.85
C THR A 159 7.06 -18.77 17.99
N SER A 160 8.35 -18.48 17.83
CA SER A 160 9.12 -17.68 18.81
C SER A 160 8.94 -16.17 18.67
N ILE A 161 8.27 -15.69 17.61
CA ILE A 161 7.98 -14.26 17.45
C ILE A 161 7.04 -13.80 18.55
N ASN A 162 7.53 -12.84 19.34
CA ASN A 162 6.79 -12.10 20.34
C ASN A 162 6.90 -10.61 20.03
N ILE A 163 5.75 -9.93 19.97
CA ILE A 163 5.73 -8.48 19.98
C ILE A 163 5.93 -8.05 21.43
N LYS A 164 7.01 -7.33 21.73
CA LYS A 164 7.07 -6.53 22.96
C LYS A 164 5.98 -5.47 22.83
N LYS A 165 4.81 -5.72 23.42
CA LYS A 165 3.84 -4.64 23.65
C LYS A 165 4.61 -3.58 24.42
N LYS A 166 4.83 -2.40 23.83
CA LYS A 166 5.12 -1.23 24.64
C LYS A 166 3.88 -1.06 25.50
N GLN A 167 3.93 -1.56 26.73
CA GLN A 167 3.00 -1.11 27.75
C GLN A 167 3.19 0.42 27.77
N CYS A 168 2.19 1.15 27.30
CA CYS A 168 2.04 2.53 27.72
C CYS A 168 1.89 2.46 29.23
N THR A 169 3.00 2.59 29.95
CA THR A 169 2.93 3.04 31.33
C THR A 169 2.39 4.45 31.22
N PHE A 170 1.09 4.62 31.50
CA PHE A 170 0.51 5.91 31.82
C PHE A 170 1.25 6.40 33.06
N LYS A 171 2.40 7.06 32.86
CA LYS A 171 3.01 7.86 33.90
C LYS A 171 2.29 9.20 33.87
N ASP A 172 1.55 9.44 34.93
CA ASP A 172 1.00 10.74 35.33
C ASP A 172 0.11 11.42 34.28
N THR A 173 -0.92 10.71 33.83
CA THR A 173 -2.01 11.35 33.07
C THR A 173 -3.34 11.00 33.69
N VAL A 174 -3.94 12.01 34.32
CA VAL A 174 -5.34 11.99 34.75
C VAL A 174 -6.20 11.68 33.52
N THR A 175 -6.86 10.54 33.52
CA THR A 175 -7.67 10.09 32.38
C THR A 175 -9.15 10.27 32.70
N TYR A 176 -9.87 11.02 31.87
CA TYR A 176 -11.31 11.19 32.02
C TYR A 176 -12.04 10.11 31.23
N PHE A 177 -12.75 9.22 31.92
CA PHE A 177 -13.52 8.12 31.30
C PHE A 177 -14.88 7.99 31.98
N ASN A 178 -15.95 7.87 31.20
CA ASN A 178 -17.34 7.76 31.69
C ASN A 178 -17.77 8.84 32.72
N GLY A 179 -17.26 10.06 32.59
CA GLY A 179 -17.67 11.16 33.47
C GLY A 179 -16.78 11.32 34.71
N GLU A 180 -15.80 10.44 34.92
CA GLU A 180 -14.94 10.43 36.10
C GLU A 180 -13.47 10.53 35.72
N PHE A 181 -12.68 11.16 36.59
CA PHE A 181 -11.22 11.20 36.49
C PHE A 181 -10.62 9.98 37.19
N ILE A 182 -9.88 9.19 36.43
CA ILE A 182 -9.12 8.03 36.91
C ILE A 182 -7.65 8.47 37.01
N TYR A 183 -7.08 8.32 38.22
CA TYR A 183 -5.69 8.62 38.54
C TYR A 183 -4.78 7.42 38.29
#